data_AF-A0A1Q7LTU5-F1
#
_entry.id   AF-A0A1Q7LTU5-F1
#
_cell.length_a   1.000
_cell.length_b   1.000
_cell.length_c   1.000
_cell.angle_alpha   90.00
_cell.angle_beta   90.00
_cell.angle_gamma   90.00
#
_symmetry.space_group_name_H-M   'P 1'
#
loop_
_entity.id
_entity.type
_entity.pdbx_description
1 polymer ?
#
loop_
_entity_poly.entity_id
_entity_poly.type
_entity_poly.pdbx_seq_one_letter_code
_entity_poly.pdbx_strand_id
1 'polypeptide(L)'
;MSFTEGRFLRAVTLVAAVVGAVGAIVFVLRVGHRNKSIILVAMFVIWDVAPFVGLLLAHRASRLWASTSRMALYWVTLLVTLASLAIYGVVALGPPRPKPASWFLIVPVVSWLLIAAVLRIAARARRTY
;
A
#
# COMPACT_ATOMS: atom_id res chain seq x y z
N MET A 1 10.67 16.65 -17.25
CA MET A 1 9.73 16.74 -16.11
C MET A 1 10.17 17.92 -15.27
N SER A 2 9.32 18.94 -15.12
CA SER A 2 9.70 20.13 -14.36
C SER A 2 9.93 19.76 -12.89
N PHE A 3 10.85 20.46 -12.19
CA PHE A 3 11.16 20.18 -10.78
C PHE A 3 9.91 20.27 -9.87
N THR A 4 8.91 21.03 -10.29
CA THR A 4 7.62 21.20 -9.60
C THR A 4 6.70 19.98 -9.77
N GLU A 5 6.59 19.42 -10.99
CA GLU A 5 5.81 18.19 -11.25
C GLU A 5 6.31 17.01 -10.41
N GLY A 6 7.63 16.82 -10.32
CA GLY A 6 8.22 15.73 -9.55
C GLY A 6 7.96 15.84 -8.04
N ARG A 7 7.94 17.06 -7.49
CA ARG A 7 7.60 17.31 -6.08
C ARG A 7 6.12 17.12 -5.81
N PHE A 8 5.26 17.57 -6.74
CA PHE A 8 3.82 17.39 -6.65
C PHE A 8 3.43 15.91 -6.65
N LEU A 9 3.92 15.12 -7.61
CA LEU A 9 3.63 13.67 -7.66
C LEU A 9 4.07 12.96 -6.39
N ARG A 10 5.26 13.29 -5.88
CA ARG A 10 5.75 12.75 -4.60
C ARG A 10 4.83 13.08 -3.44
N ALA A 11 4.31 14.31 -3.37
CA ALA A 11 3.39 14.71 -2.31
C ALA A 11 2.07 13.93 -2.43
N VAL A 12 1.50 13.84 -3.63
CA VAL A 12 0.26 13.10 -3.91
C VAL A 12 0.41 11.63 -3.52
N THR A 13 1.51 10.98 -3.88
CA THR A 13 1.70 9.55 -3.57
C THR A 13 1.98 9.30 -2.09
N LEU A 14 2.64 10.22 -1.39
CA LEU A 14 2.79 10.16 0.07
C LEU A 14 1.43 10.29 0.77
N VAL A 15 0.60 11.24 0.35
CA VAL A 15 -0.77 11.40 0.86
C VAL A 15 -1.58 10.14 0.57
N ALA A 16 -1.49 9.60 -0.65
CA ALA A 16 -2.16 8.35 -1.02
C ALA A 16 -1.75 7.19 -0.10
N ALA A 17 -0.45 6.99 0.15
CA ALA A 17 0.02 5.94 1.05
C ALA A 17 -0.51 6.10 2.48
N VAL A 18 -0.58 7.34 3.00
CA VAL A 18 -1.17 7.62 4.33
C VAL A 18 -2.66 7.32 4.34
N VAL A 19 -3.41 7.79 3.33
CA VAL A 19 -4.84 7.52 3.20
C VAL A 19 -5.10 6.02 3.08
N GLY A 20 -4.28 5.30 2.33
CA GLY A 20 -4.31 3.84 2.21
C GLY A 20 -4.13 3.14 3.56
N ALA A 21 -3.13 3.55 4.34
CA ALA A 21 -2.89 3.00 5.68
C ALA A 21 -4.08 3.25 6.62
N VAL A 22 -4.57 4.49 6.69
CA VAL A 22 -5.72 4.86 7.54
C VAL A 22 -6.98 4.11 7.10
N GLY A 23 -7.26 4.06 5.80
CA GLY A 23 -8.41 3.34 5.26
C GLY A 23 -8.35 1.84 5.53
N ALA A 24 -7.17 1.21 5.41
CA ALA A 24 -6.98 -0.20 5.76
C ALA A 24 -7.33 -0.47 7.24
N ILE A 25 -6.86 0.38 8.17
CA ILE A 25 -7.20 0.29 9.60
C ILE A 25 -8.72 0.35 9.78
N VAL A 26 -9.36 1.39 9.21
CA VAL A 26 -10.81 1.59 9.34
C VAL A 26 -11.60 0.39 8.82
N PHE A 27 -11.22 -0.16 7.66
CA PHE A 27 -11.93 -1.30 7.10
C PHE A 27 -11.71 -2.60 7.87
N VAL A 28 -10.49 -2.89 8.34
CA VAL A 28 -10.23 -4.05 9.19
C VAL A 28 -11.02 -3.96 10.49
N LEU A 29 -11.01 -2.80 11.16
CA LEU A 29 -11.78 -2.60 12.39
C LEU A 29 -13.29 -2.71 12.15
N ARG A 30 -13.78 -2.17 11.02
CA ARG A 30 -15.20 -2.28 10.66
C ARG A 30 -15.61 -3.73 10.41
N VAL A 31 -14.83 -4.52 9.67
CA VAL A 31 -15.14 -5.94 9.43
C VAL A 31 -14.98 -6.76 10.71
N GLY A 32 -13.96 -6.43 11.51
CA GLY A 32 -13.60 -7.13 12.74
C GLY A 32 -14.41 -6.75 13.97
N HIS A 33 -15.31 -5.76 13.92
CA HIS A 33 -15.97 -5.20 15.11
C HIS A 33 -16.75 -6.21 15.99
N ARG A 34 -17.22 -7.32 15.40
CA ARG A 34 -17.92 -8.41 16.13
C ARG A 34 -17.02 -9.60 16.45
N ASN A 35 -15.74 -9.55 16.06
CA ASN A 35 -14.80 -10.61 16.35
C ASN A 35 -14.36 -10.51 17.81
N LYS A 36 -14.46 -11.61 18.56
CA LYS A 36 -14.12 -11.65 20.00
C LYS A 36 -12.60 -11.56 20.25
N SER A 37 -11.79 -11.88 19.24
CA SER A 37 -10.33 -11.87 19.38
C SER A 37 -9.73 -10.53 18.93
N ILE A 38 -9.42 -9.67 19.90
CA ILE A 38 -8.71 -8.40 19.66
C ILE A 38 -7.33 -8.65 19.05
N ILE A 39 -6.64 -9.72 19.49
CA ILE A 39 -5.31 -10.10 18.97
C ILE A 39 -5.38 -10.38 17.48
N LEU A 40 -6.40 -11.14 17.03
CA LEU A 40 -6.56 -11.44 15.60
C LEU A 40 -6.81 -10.17 14.78
N VAL A 41 -7.68 -9.27 15.27
CA VAL A 41 -7.95 -7.99 14.59
C VAL A 41 -6.67 -7.14 14.51
N ALA A 42 -5.90 -7.06 15.60
CA ALA A 42 -4.63 -6.33 15.62
C ALA A 42 -3.60 -6.91 14.65
N MET A 43 -3.50 -8.24 14.52
CA MET A 43 -2.63 -8.89 13.53
C MET A 43 -3.00 -8.50 12.10
N PHE A 44 -4.30 -8.49 11.77
CA PHE A 44 -4.77 -8.02 10.46
C PHE A 44 -4.45 -6.55 10.25
N VAL A 45 -4.69 -5.69 11.24
CA VAL A 45 -4.32 -4.26 11.13
C VAL A 45 -2.83 -4.09 10.80
N ILE A 46 -1.96 -4.78 11.55
CA ILE A 46 -0.51 -4.71 11.31
C ILE A 46 -0.18 -5.21 9.90
N TRP A 47 -0.75 -6.35 9.50
CA TRP A 47 -0.51 -6.97 8.20
C TRP A 47 -0.95 -6.08 7.03
N ASP A 48 -2.15 -5.52 7.10
CA ASP A 48 -2.73 -4.69 6.05
C ASP A 48 -2.10 -3.29 5.97
N VAL A 49 -1.61 -2.75 7.09
CA VAL A 49 -0.91 -1.45 7.12
C VAL A 49 0.54 -1.58 6.64
N ALA A 50 1.19 -2.73 6.86
CA ALA A 50 2.59 -2.96 6.54
C ALA A 50 3.01 -2.56 5.10
N PRO A 51 2.27 -2.92 4.01
CA PRO A 51 2.67 -2.52 2.66
C PRO A 51 2.68 -0.99 2.47
N PHE A 52 1.77 -0.25 3.10
CA PHE A 52 1.75 1.21 3.03
C PHE A 52 2.96 1.82 3.76
N VAL A 53 3.33 1.27 4.91
CA VAL A 53 4.57 1.66 5.60
C VAL A 53 5.78 1.35 4.72
N GLY A 54 5.81 0.18 4.07
CA GLY A 54 6.84 -0.17 3.09
C GLY A 54 6.96 0.84 1.94
N LEU A 55 5.83 1.27 1.39
CA LEU A 55 5.78 2.32 0.35
C LEU A 55 6.32 3.66 0.87
N LEU A 56 5.95 4.08 2.08
CA LEU A 56 6.47 5.32 2.70
C LEU A 56 7.99 5.28 2.88
N LEU A 57 8.53 4.14 3.33
CA LEU A 57 9.97 3.93 3.46
C LEU A 57 10.66 3.95 2.08
N ALA A 58 10.08 3.29 1.08
CA ALA A 58 10.58 3.33 -0.29
C ALA A 58 10.61 4.76 -0.85
N HIS A 59 9.62 5.62 -0.54
CA HIS A 59 9.64 7.04 -0.96
C HIS A 59 10.75 7.86 -0.32
N ARG A 60 11.20 7.49 0.89
CA ARG A 60 12.36 8.13 1.51
C ARG A 60 13.65 7.71 0.81
N ALA A 61 13.80 6.42 0.53
CA ALA A 61 14.95 5.86 -0.16
C ALA A 61 15.05 6.31 -1.63
N SER A 62 13.90 6.56 -2.29
CA SER A 62 13.83 6.84 -3.72
C SER A 62 14.47 8.17 -4.15
N ARG A 63 14.81 9.05 -3.20
CA ARG A 63 15.54 10.31 -3.47
C ARG A 63 16.84 10.07 -4.23
N LEU A 64 17.50 8.93 -4.00
CA LEU A 64 18.77 8.55 -4.61
C LEU A 64 18.61 7.67 -5.87
N TRP A 65 17.39 7.33 -6.26
CA TRP A 65 17.16 6.39 -7.36
C TRP A 65 17.16 7.09 -8.73
N ALA A 66 17.33 6.33 -9.80
CA ALA A 66 17.05 6.80 -11.16
C ALA A 66 15.59 7.28 -11.31
N SER A 67 15.35 8.27 -12.17
CA SER A 67 14.01 8.86 -12.38
C SER A 67 12.95 7.82 -12.72
N THR A 68 13.27 6.85 -13.57
CA THR A 68 12.35 5.77 -13.98
C THR A 68 11.91 4.90 -12.80
N SER A 69 12.85 4.52 -11.92
CA SER A 69 12.53 3.72 -10.73
C SER A 69 11.68 4.49 -9.72
N ARG A 70 11.87 5.81 -9.60
CA ARG A 70 10.99 6.68 -8.80
C ARG A 70 9.58 6.74 -9.38
N MET A 71 9.47 6.88 -10.70
CA MET A 71 8.18 6.92 -11.38
C MET A 71 7.40 5.61 -11.17
N ALA A 72 8.08 4.46 -11.29
CA ALA A 72 7.48 3.15 -11.02
C ALA A 72 6.95 3.05 -9.58
N LEU A 73 7.70 3.56 -8.59
CA LEU A 73 7.24 3.60 -7.20
C LEU A 73 5.97 4.45 -7.03
N TYR A 74 5.90 5.61 -7.68
CA TYR A 74 4.70 6.47 -7.60
C TYR A 74 3.47 5.76 -8.17
N TRP A 75 3.58 5.15 -9.34
CA TRP A 75 2.48 4.40 -9.95
C TRP A 75 2.04 3.21 -9.10
N VAL A 76 2.99 2.42 -8.58
CA VAL A 76 2.67 1.30 -7.70
C VAL A 76 2.00 1.78 -6.42
N THR A 77 2.41 2.91 -5.87
CA THR A 77 1.77 3.48 -4.67
C THR A 77 0.32 3.84 -4.92
N LEU A 78 0.03 4.53 -6.03
CA LEU A 78 -1.34 4.89 -6.41
C LEU A 78 -2.17 3.64 -6.67
N LEU A 79 -1.64 2.68 -7.43
CA LEU A 79 -2.33 1.43 -7.76
C LEU A 79 -2.67 0.63 -6.51
N VAL A 80 -1.69 0.38 -5.64
CA VAL A 80 -1.89 -0.34 -4.37
C VAL A 80 -2.94 0.39 -3.53
N THR A 81 -2.81 1.71 -3.35
CA THR A 81 -3.76 2.48 -2.55
C THR A 81 -5.18 2.38 -3.09
N LEU A 82 -5.39 2.68 -4.36
CA LEU A 82 -6.71 2.69 -4.97
C LEU A 82 -7.33 1.28 -4.99
N ALA A 83 -6.56 0.27 -5.38
CA ALA A 83 -7.04 -1.11 -5.42
C ALA A 83 -7.37 -1.63 -4.02
N SER A 84 -6.51 -1.39 -3.02
CA SER A 84 -6.77 -1.79 -1.64
C SER A 84 -8.03 -1.14 -1.08
N LEU A 85 -8.18 0.18 -1.21
CA LEU A 85 -9.36 0.88 -0.68
C LEU A 85 -10.64 0.46 -1.40
N ALA A 86 -10.60 0.24 -2.72
CA ALA A 86 -11.75 -0.26 -3.46
C ALA A 86 -12.15 -1.68 -3.00
N ILE A 87 -11.18 -2.60 -2.91
CA ILE A 87 -11.45 -3.99 -2.49
C ILE A 87 -11.94 -4.02 -1.04
N TYR A 88 -11.24 -3.34 -0.13
CA TYR A 88 -11.64 -3.30 1.28
C TYR A 88 -12.98 -2.61 1.47
N GLY A 89 -13.26 -1.53 0.73
CA GLY A 89 -14.57 -0.88 0.74
C GLY A 89 -15.68 -1.83 0.30
N VAL A 90 -15.49 -2.56 -0.80
CA VAL A 90 -16.45 -3.57 -1.26
C VAL A 90 -16.65 -4.69 -0.23
N VAL A 91 -15.59 -5.13 0.44
CA VAL A 91 -15.67 -6.19 1.46
C VAL A 91 -16.33 -5.70 2.76
N ALA A 92 -16.06 -4.46 3.17
CA ALA A 92 -16.49 -3.92 4.46
C ALA A 92 -17.85 -3.21 4.42
N LEU A 93 -18.25 -2.68 3.25
CA LEU A 93 -19.49 -1.93 3.05
C LEU A 93 -20.56 -2.72 2.27
N GLY A 94 -20.15 -3.77 1.56
CA GLY A 94 -21.06 -4.61 0.79
C GLY A 94 -21.84 -5.62 1.63
N PRO A 95 -22.66 -6.48 0.98
CA PRO A 95 -23.42 -7.52 1.66
C PRO A 95 -22.52 -8.47 2.47
N PRO A 96 -23.02 -9.04 3.59
CA PRO A 96 -22.25 -9.97 4.41
C PRO A 96 -21.68 -11.13 3.59
N ARG A 97 -20.38 -11.40 3.78
CA ARG A 97 -19.66 -12.50 3.11
C ARG A 97 -19.34 -13.60 4.12
N PRO A 98 -19.35 -14.89 3.72
CA PRO A 98 -18.99 -15.98 4.62
C PRO A 98 -17.52 -15.93 5.12
N LYS A 99 -16.59 -15.42 4.30
CA LYS A 99 -15.15 -15.37 4.59
C LYS A 99 -14.53 -14.02 4.17
N PRO A 100 -14.84 -12.90 4.84
CA PRO A 100 -14.34 -11.59 4.45
C PRO A 100 -12.83 -11.45 4.69
N ALA A 101 -12.29 -12.17 5.67
CA ALA A 101 -10.88 -12.08 6.10
C ALA A 101 -9.86 -12.51 5.04
N SER A 102 -10.22 -13.36 4.07
CA SER A 102 -9.27 -13.83 3.04
C SER A 102 -8.78 -12.69 2.14
N TRP A 103 -9.62 -11.70 1.86
CA TRP A 103 -9.25 -10.53 1.07
C TRP A 103 -8.18 -9.67 1.76
N PHE A 104 -8.25 -9.55 3.09
CA PHE A 104 -7.24 -8.88 3.92
C PHE A 104 -5.92 -9.66 4.00
N LEU A 105 -5.87 -10.93 3.59
CA LEU A 105 -4.61 -11.65 3.42
C LEU A 105 -4.03 -11.47 2.01
N ILE A 106 -4.88 -11.61 0.99
CA ILE A 106 -4.45 -11.59 -0.42
C ILE A 106 -3.94 -10.20 -0.83
N VAL A 107 -4.67 -9.14 -0.48
CA VAL A 107 -4.33 -7.78 -0.94
C VAL A 107 -2.95 -7.33 -0.45
N PRO A 108 -2.56 -7.50 0.82
CA PRO A 108 -1.21 -7.17 1.26
C PRO A 108 -0.13 -8.03 0.61
N VAL A 109 -0.38 -9.32 0.37
CA VAL A 109 0.58 -10.19 -0.37
C VAL A 109 0.84 -9.64 -1.77
N VAL A 110 -0.22 -9.36 -2.53
CA VAL A 110 -0.08 -8.81 -3.89
C VAL A 110 0.64 -7.46 -3.85
N SER A 111 0.31 -6.62 -2.87
CA SER A 111 0.97 -5.32 -2.66
C SER A 111 2.47 -5.48 -2.41
N TRP A 112 2.86 -6.41 -1.54
CA TRP A 112 4.28 -6.72 -1.28
C TRP A 112 5.01 -7.22 -2.52
N LEU A 113 4.38 -8.04 -3.36
CA LEU A 113 4.98 -8.50 -4.61
C LEU A 113 5.26 -7.34 -5.58
N LEU A 114 4.30 -6.41 -5.71
CA LEU A 114 4.47 -5.21 -6.53
C LEU A 114 5.60 -4.32 -5.99
N ILE A 115 5.63 -4.10 -4.67
CA ILE A 115 6.70 -3.33 -4.00
C ILE A 115 8.06 -3.99 -4.23
N ALA A 116 8.17 -5.31 -4.04
CA ALA A 116 9.40 -6.05 -4.24
C ALA A 116 9.89 -5.99 -5.69
N ALA A 117 8.98 -6.01 -6.67
CA ALA A 117 9.32 -5.84 -8.08
C ALA A 117 9.96 -4.46 -8.34
N VAL A 118 9.36 -3.38 -7.82
CA VAL A 118 9.91 -2.01 -7.93
C VAL A 118 11.28 -1.92 -7.26
N LEU A 119 11.44 -2.48 -6.07
CA LEU A 119 12.72 -2.49 -5.35
C LEU A 119 13.81 -3.22 -6.13
N ARG A 120 13.48 -4.36 -6.78
CA ARG A 120 14.42 -5.10 -7.63
C ARG A 120 14.83 -4.29 -8.86
N ILE A 121 13.90 -3.62 -9.52
CA ILE A 121 14.19 -2.74 -10.66
C ILE A 121 15.12 -1.62 -10.22
N ALA A 122 14.82 -0.96 -9.10
CA ALA A 122 15.64 0.11 -8.54
C ALA A 122 17.06 -0.37 -8.17
N ALA A 123 17.17 -1.54 -7.54
CA ALA A 123 18.45 -2.13 -7.16
C ALA A 123 19.31 -2.50 -8.38
N ARG A 124 18.71 -3.03 -9.45
CA ARG A 124 19.41 -3.32 -10.71
C ARG A 124 19.93 -2.04 -11.35
N ALA A 125 19.09 -1.01 -11.46
CA ALA A 125 19.49 0.28 -12.04
C ALA A 125 20.64 0.93 -11.29
N ARG A 126 20.74 0.75 -9.97
CA ARG A 126 21.85 1.28 -9.15
C ARG A 126 23.20 0.59 -9.42
N ARG A 127 23.20 -0.67 -9.84
CA ARG A 127 24.44 -1.45 -10.06
C ARG A 127 25.11 -1.18 -11.41
N THR A 128 24.43 -0.47 -12.31
CA THR A 128 24.92 -0.18 -13.67
C THR A 128 25.64 1.17 -13.75
N TYR A 129 25.68 1.93 -12.65
CA TYR A 129 26.46 3.17 -12.47
C TYR A 129 27.49 2.95 -11.37
#